data_AF-A0A842AWP8-F1
#
_entry.id   AF-A0A842AWP8-F1
#
_cell.length_a   1.000
_cell.length_b   1.000
_cell.length_c   1.000
_cell.angle_alpha   90.00
_cell.angle_beta   90.00
_cell.angle_gamma   90.00
#
_symmetry.space_group_name_H-M   'P 1'
#
loop_
_entity.id
_entity.type
_entity.pdbx_description
1 polymer ?
#
loop_
_entity_poly.entity_id
_entity_poly.type
_entity_poly.pdbx_seq_one_letter_code
_entity_poly.pdbx_strand_id
1 'polypeptide(L)' 'MHNNEVNALKLASDYFKEKYFDLAQYREAVEQLGEPAYDECFGYVPLLALGGAEKVENLQKVKLREHILLISALAGTIQ' A
#
# COMPACT_ATOMS: atom_id res chain seq x y z
N MET A 1 -25.28 9.50 -8.20
CA MET A 1 -25.08 9.76 -6.76
C MET A 1 -25.23 8.52 -5.87
N HIS A 2 -25.84 7.41 -6.34
CA HIS A 2 -26.05 6.19 -5.54
C HIS A 2 -24.80 5.32 -5.28
N ASN A 3 -23.68 5.55 -5.98
CA ASN A 3 -22.52 4.64 -5.92
C ASN A 3 -21.51 4.98 -4.81
N ASN A 4 -21.55 6.19 -4.24
CA ASN A 4 -20.53 6.65 -3.30
C ASN A 4 -20.77 6.13 -1.87
N GLU A 5 -22.04 6.10 -1.44
CA GLU A 5 -22.44 5.58 -0.13
C GLU A 5 -22.23 4.07 -0.02
N VAL A 6 -22.52 3.33 -1.10
CA VAL A 6 -22.32 1.88 -1.18
C VAL A 6 -20.82 1.51 -1.12
N ASN A 7 -19.93 2.34 -1.67
CA ASN A 7 -18.49 2.14 -1.57
C ASN A 7 -17.93 2.50 -0.19
N ALA A 8 -18.45 3.56 0.44
CA ALA A 8 -18.13 3.89 1.83
C ALA A 8 -18.54 2.77 2.80
N LEU A 9 -19.71 2.17 2.59
CA LEU A 9 -20.19 1.00 3.33
C LEU A 9 -19.28 -0.23 3.17
N LYS A 10 -18.67 -0.43 1.99
CA LYS A 10 -17.72 -1.53 1.76
C LYS A 10 -16.41 -1.32 2.51
N LEU A 11 -15.83 -0.13 2.45
CA LEU A 11 -14.59 0.18 3.16
C LEU A 11 -14.75 0.14 4.69
N ALA A 12 -15.97 0.35 5.20
CA ALA A 12 -16.26 0.22 6.63
C ALA A 12 -16.34 -1.23 7.12
N SER A 13 -16.56 -2.21 6.22
CA SER A 13 -16.71 -3.61 6.57
C SER A 13 -15.37 -4.27 6.91
N ASP A 14 -15.25 -4.82 8.12
CA ASP A 14 -14.03 -5.54 8.52
C ASP A 14 -13.78 -6.80 7.67
N TYR A 15 -14.85 -7.48 7.24
CA TYR A 15 -14.73 -8.57 6.26
C TYR A 15 -14.11 -8.11 4.95
N PHE A 16 -14.52 -6.95 4.43
CA PHE A 16 -13.96 -6.43 3.19
C PHE A 16 -12.48 -6.09 3.37
N LYS A 17 -12.13 -5.41 4.47
CA LYS A 17 -10.74 -5.01 4.73
C LYS A 17 -9.82 -6.22 4.87
N GLU A 18 -10.18 -7.19 5.69
CA GLU A 18 -9.35 -8.39 5.91
C GLU A 18 -9.30 -9.30 4.67
N LYS A 19 -10.31 -9.24 3.78
CA LYS A 19 -10.32 -10.02 2.53
C LYS A 19 -9.46 -9.42 1.41
N TYR A 20 -9.40 -8.10 1.31
CA TYR A 20 -8.82 -7.42 0.15
C TYR A 20 -7.58 -6.59 0.47
N PHE A 21 -7.24 -6.38 1.75
CA PHE A 21 -6.03 -5.70 2.16
C PHE A 21 -5.15 -6.63 3.00
N ASP A 22 -3.84 -6.53 2.82
CA ASP A 22 -2.84 -7.26 3.59
C ASP A 22 -2.63 -6.61 4.97
N LEU A 23 -3.71 -6.50 5.75
CA LEU A 23 -3.69 -5.81 7.05
C LEU A 23 -2.74 -6.48 8.05
N ALA A 24 -2.56 -7.80 7.98
CA ALA A 24 -1.56 -8.49 8.80
C ALA A 24 -0.14 -8.00 8.48
N GLN A 25 0.20 -7.93 7.18
CA GLN A 25 1.50 -7.45 6.72
C GLN A 25 1.73 -5.97 7.08
N TYR A 26 0.69 -5.15 6.93
CA TYR A 26 0.73 -3.73 7.32
C TYR A 26 0.99 -3.57 8.82
N ARG A 27 0.27 -4.33 9.67
CA ARG A 27 0.45 -4.29 11.13
C ARG A 27 1.88 -4.68 11.52
N GLU A 28 2.41 -5.74 10.91
CA GLU A 28 3.79 -6.17 11.14
C GLU A 28 4.80 -5.09 10.71
N ALA A 29 4.58 -4.43 9.57
CA ALA A 29 5.43 -3.33 9.12
C ALA A 29 5.39 -2.12 10.08
N VAL A 30 4.21 -1.79 10.63
CA VAL A 30 4.08 -0.73 11.65
C VAL A 30 4.86 -1.09 12.92
N GLU A 31 4.81 -2.35 13.36
CA GLU A 31 5.57 -2.81 14.53
C GLU A 31 7.09 -2.71 14.30
N GLN A 32 7.58 -3.00 13.09
CA GLN A 32 9.01 -3.00 12.76
C GLN A 32 9.57 -1.61 12.40
N LEU A 33 8.80 -0.80 11.67
CA LEU A 33 9.27 0.44 11.03
C LEU A 33 8.61 1.71 11.61
N GLY A 34 7.59 1.54 12.46
CA GLY A 34 6.73 2.61 12.97
C GLY A 34 5.69 3.07 11.94
N GLU A 35 4.67 3.79 12.42
CA GLU A 35 3.66 4.38 11.52
C GLU A 35 4.30 5.35 10.52
N PRO A 36 3.91 5.31 9.24
CA PRO A 36 4.37 6.26 8.24
C PRO A 36 3.80 7.65 8.50
N ALA A 37 4.58 8.68 8.21
CA ALA A 37 4.08 10.06 8.19
C ALA A 37 3.04 10.27 7.07
N TYR A 38 2.34 11.40 7.10
CA TYR A 38 1.31 11.74 6.11
C TYR A 38 1.81 11.70 4.65
N ASP A 39 3.07 12.03 4.43
CA ASP A 39 3.72 12.04 3.11
C ASP A 39 4.53 10.76 2.83
N GLU A 40 4.37 9.72 3.66
CA GLU A 40 5.06 8.44 3.56
C GLU A 40 4.10 7.27 3.35
N CYS A 41 4.62 6.18 2.83
CA CYS A 41 3.95 4.88 2.80
C CYS A 41 4.97 3.75 2.98
N PHE A 42 4.48 2.53 3.20
CA PHE A 42 5.31 1.35 3.05
C PHE A 42 5.42 0.99 1.57
N GLY A 43 6.64 0.93 1.05
CA GLY A 43 6.95 0.56 -0.32
C GLY A 43 7.90 -0.62 -0.36
N TYR A 44 7.68 -1.55 -1.29
CA TYR A 44 8.61 -2.68 -1.48
C TYR A 44 9.90 -2.21 -2.15
N VAL A 45 11.02 -2.61 -1.56
CA VAL A 45 12.37 -2.37 -2.06
C VAL A 45 13.12 -3.71 -2.05
N PRO A 46 13.43 -4.29 -3.23
CA PRO A 46 13.17 -3.77 -4.58
C PRO A 46 11.67 -3.75 -4.94
N LEU A 47 11.30 -2.92 -5.91
CA LEU A 47 9.92 -2.83 -6.42
C LEU A 47 9.41 -4.18 -6.91
N LEU A 48 8.14 -4.48 -6.62
CA LEU A 48 7.47 -5.68 -7.11
C LEU A 48 7.50 -5.79 -8.65
N ALA A 49 7.30 -4.67 -9.35
CA ALA A 49 7.38 -4.60 -10.80
C ALA A 49 8.76 -4.97 -11.37
N LEU A 50 9.81 -4.95 -10.54
CA LEU A 50 11.17 -5.38 -10.88
C LEU A 50 11.50 -6.78 -10.37
N GLY A 51 10.50 -7.56 -9.96
CA GLY A 51 10.68 -8.92 -9.41
C GLY A 51 10.98 -8.96 -7.91
N GLY A 52 10.70 -7.87 -7.17
CA GLY A 52 10.81 -7.87 -5.72
C GLY A 52 9.86 -8.86 -5.05
N ALA A 53 10.29 -9.43 -3.93
CA ALA A 53 9.46 -10.37 -3.17
C ALA A 53 8.50 -9.62 -2.25
N GLU A 54 7.24 -10.07 -2.22
CA GLU A 54 6.17 -9.56 -1.38
C GLU A 54 6.34 -10.04 0.07
N LYS A 55 7.31 -9.46 0.79
CA LYS A 55 7.63 -9.79 2.18
C LYS A 55 7.80 -8.54 3.02
N VAL A 56 7.52 -8.63 4.32
CA VAL A 56 7.64 -7.49 5.25
C VAL A 56 9.07 -7.00 5.33
N GLU A 57 10.05 -7.91 5.30
CA GLU A 57 11.48 -7.54 5.33
C GLU A 57 11.92 -6.65 4.16
N ASN A 58 11.16 -6.63 3.06
CA ASN A 58 11.42 -5.79 1.90
C ASN A 58 10.63 -4.48 1.93
N LEU A 59 9.81 -4.22 2.94
CA LEU A 59 9.11 -2.95 3.09
C LEU A 59 10.04 -1.90 3.70
N GLN A 60 9.93 -0.68 3.18
CA GLN A 60 10.58 0.50 3.75
C GLN A 60 9.58 1.65 3.82
N LYS A 61 9.75 2.55 4.79
CA LYS A 61 9.08 3.85 4.75
C LYS A 61 9.71 4.69 3.64
N VAL A 62 8.90 5.05 2.66
CA VAL A 62 9.30 5.82 1.48
C VAL A 62 8.37 7.01 1.30
N LYS A 63 8.83 8.05 0.61
CA LYS A 63 7.97 9.20 0.28
C LYS A 63 6.94 8.80 -0.77
N LEU A 64 5.67 9.03 -0.47
CA LEU A 64 4.53 8.54 -1.24
C LEU A 64 4.57 9.00 -2.70
N ARG A 65 4.80 10.30 -2.92
CA ARG A 65 4.76 10.89 -4.27
C ARG A 65 5.91 10.36 -5.13
N GLU A 66 7.10 10.37 -4.57
CA GLU A 66 8.34 9.91 -5.19
C GLU A 66 8.27 8.42 -5.52
N HIS A 67 7.70 7.61 -4.63
CA HIS A 67 7.57 6.18 -4.87
C HIS A 67 6.55 5.86 -5.97
N ILE A 68 5.41 6.57 -6.01
CA ILE A 68 4.44 6.46 -7.12
C ILE A 68 5.08 6.90 -8.45
N LEU A 69 5.85 8.00 -8.46
CA LEU A 69 6.58 8.47 -9.63
C LEU A 69 7.60 7.44 -10.12
N LEU A 70 8.35 6.83 -9.20
CA LEU A 70 9.33 5.79 -9.52
C LEU A 70 8.66 4.55 -10.12
N ILE A 71 7.57 4.07 -9.52
CA ILE A 71 6.79 2.94 -10.04
C ILE A 71 6.25 3.29 -11.43
N SER A 72 5.69 4.48 -11.60
CA SER A 72 5.10 4.91 -12.88
C SER A 72 6.14 4.98 -14.00
N ALA A 73 7.36 5.42 -13.69
CA ALA A 73 8.46 5.48 -14.65
C ALA A 73 8.95 4.09 -15.10
N LEU A 74 8.82 3.08 -14.24
CA LEU A 74 9.38 1.74 -14.47
C LEU A 74 8.35 0.71 -14.93
N ALA A 75 7.11 0.81 -14.46
CA ALA A 75 6.03 -0.14 -14.69
C ALA A 75 4.92 0.41 -15.60
N GLY A 76 5.01 1.70 -15.99
CA GLY A 76 3.98 2.39 -16.77
C GLY A 76 3.06 3.26 -15.90
N THR A 77 2.42 4.24 -16.52
CA THR A 77 1.52 5.18 -15.82
C THR A 77 0.21 4.51 -15.43
N ILE A 78 -0.28 4.83 -14.23
CA ILE A 78 -1.65 4.53 -13.83
C ILE A 78 -2.60 5.38 -14.72
N GLN A 79 -3.40 4.73 -15.56
CA GLN A 79 -4.44 5.36 -16.41
C GLN A 79 -5.80 5.38 -15.71
#